data_AF-A0A2M7K348-F1
#
_entry.id   AF-A0A2M7K348-F1
#
_cell.length_a   1.000
_cell.length_b   1.000
_cell.length_c   1.000
_cell.angle_alpha   90.00
_cell.angle_beta   90.00
_cell.angle_gamma   90.00
#
_symmetry.space_group_name_H-M   'P 1'
#
loop_
_entity.id
_entity.type
_entity.pdbx_description
1 polymer ?
#
loop_
_entity_poly.entity_id
_entity_poly.type
_entity_poly.pdbx_seq_one_letter_code
_entity_poly.pdbx_strand_id
1 'polypeptide(L)'
;NQGIAWLNNLAKVDNGNAELIFYYSGHGLPDEQTKESYLMPVDISGTNIAQAIKLTDVYNKLNENPAKKVSVFLDACFSGGARNQGLIAMKGVKINPEEVLITGNMVVFSSSSGDESSGVYREQQHGFFTYFLLKKLQESKGNISYKELS
;
A
#
# COMPACT_ATOMS: atom_id res chain seq x y z
N ASN A 1 -5.25 -0.08 -14.19
CA ASN A 1 -4.99 1.12 -13.34
C ASN A 1 -5.98 2.28 -13.55
N GLN A 2 -7.27 2.02 -13.79
CA GLN A 2 -8.26 3.10 -14.01
C GLN A 2 -8.54 3.92 -12.74
N GLY A 3 -8.56 3.30 -11.55
CA GLY A 3 -8.79 4.01 -10.28
C GLY A 3 -7.71 5.03 -9.92
N ILE A 4 -6.43 4.69 -10.12
CA ILE A 4 -5.31 5.62 -9.89
C ILE A 4 -5.39 6.79 -10.89
N ALA A 5 -5.70 6.51 -12.17
CA ALA A 5 -5.89 7.56 -13.16
C ALA A 5 -7.06 8.49 -12.81
N TRP A 6 -8.15 7.95 -12.24
CA TRP A 6 -9.28 8.74 -11.77
C TRP A 6 -8.89 9.69 -10.62
N LEU A 7 -8.15 9.21 -9.61
CA LEU A 7 -7.65 10.05 -8.50
C LEU A 7 -6.75 11.19 -9.01
N ASN A 8 -5.87 10.87 -9.95
CA ASN A 8 -4.96 11.84 -10.55
C ASN A 8 -5.71 12.92 -11.35
N ASN A 9 -6.71 12.52 -12.15
CA ASN A 9 -7.58 13.47 -12.86
C ASN A 9 -8.36 14.37 -11.90
N LEU A 10 -8.82 13.85 -10.76
CA LEU A 10 -9.47 14.67 -9.73
C LEU A 10 -8.51 15.73 -9.17
N ALA A 11 -7.28 15.34 -8.79
CA ALA A 11 -6.28 16.28 -8.29
C ALA A 11 -5.97 17.38 -9.32
N LYS A 12 -5.89 17.02 -10.60
CA LYS A 12 -5.69 17.97 -11.70
C LYS A 12 -6.83 19.00 -11.79
N VAL A 13 -8.07 18.56 -11.69
CA VAL A 13 -9.26 19.43 -11.79
C VAL A 13 -9.40 20.32 -10.56
N ASP A 14 -9.10 19.80 -9.38
CA ASP A 14 -9.26 20.51 -8.10
C ASP A 14 -8.11 21.50 -7.81
N ASN A 15 -7.10 21.54 -8.69
CA ASN A 15 -6.01 22.53 -8.72
C ASN A 15 -5.32 22.72 -7.36
N GLY A 16 -4.89 21.62 -6.74
CA GLY A 16 -4.18 21.65 -5.45
C GLY A 16 -5.05 21.60 -4.21
N ASN A 17 -6.39 21.59 -4.32
CA ASN A 17 -7.29 21.53 -3.16
C ASN A 17 -7.70 20.10 -2.76
N ALA A 18 -7.41 19.11 -3.60
CA ALA A 18 -7.89 17.75 -3.39
C ALA A 18 -7.24 17.09 -2.18
N GLU A 19 -8.05 16.39 -1.38
CA GLU A 19 -7.57 15.44 -0.36
C GLU A 19 -7.81 14.02 -0.89
N LEU A 20 -6.73 13.32 -1.23
CA LEU A 20 -6.77 11.98 -1.81
C LEU A 20 -6.54 10.94 -0.71
N ILE A 21 -7.35 9.88 -0.74
CA ILE A 21 -7.11 8.67 0.07
C ILE A 21 -6.94 7.50 -0.89
N PHE A 22 -5.77 6.87 -0.84
CA PHE A 22 -5.50 5.60 -1.48
C PHE A 22 -5.41 4.52 -0.41
N TYR A 23 -6.24 3.49 -0.51
CA TYR A 23 -6.20 2.36 0.39
C TYR A 23 -6.06 1.08 -0.43
N TYR A 24 -5.09 0.24 -0.07
CA TYR A 24 -4.87 -1.07 -0.68
C TYR A 24 -4.81 -2.13 0.42
N SER A 25 -5.57 -3.20 0.24
CA SER A 25 -5.46 -4.42 1.04
C SER A 25 -5.34 -5.60 0.09
N GLY A 26 -4.30 -6.40 0.29
CA GLY A 26 -3.99 -7.50 -0.62
C GLY A 26 -2.56 -7.97 -0.46
N HIS A 27 -2.00 -8.53 -1.54
CA HIS A 27 -0.66 -9.08 -1.52
C HIS A 27 0.34 -8.07 -2.09
N GLY A 28 1.42 -7.85 -1.35
CA GLY A 28 2.62 -7.23 -1.87
C GLY A 28 3.65 -8.31 -2.22
N LEU A 29 4.53 -8.01 -3.17
CA LEU A 29 5.66 -8.86 -3.48
C LEU A 29 6.86 -8.00 -3.90
N PRO A 30 8.05 -8.21 -3.32
CA PRO A 30 9.26 -7.61 -3.84
C PRO A 30 9.81 -8.43 -5.02
N ASP A 31 10.44 -7.77 -5.99
CA ASP A 31 11.22 -8.48 -7.00
C ASP A 31 12.49 -9.11 -6.38
N GLU A 32 12.85 -10.32 -6.79
CA GLU A 32 14.03 -11.04 -6.24
C GLU A 32 15.35 -10.31 -6.53
N GLN A 33 15.45 -9.63 -7.67
CA GLN A 33 16.69 -9.03 -8.17
C GLN A 33 16.76 -7.54 -7.84
N THR A 34 15.71 -6.80 -8.18
CA THR A 34 15.68 -5.34 -8.00
C THR A 34 15.26 -4.94 -6.59
N LYS A 35 14.59 -5.83 -5.84
CA LYS A 35 13.98 -5.56 -4.52
C LYS A 35 12.87 -4.51 -4.55
N GLU A 36 12.44 -4.11 -5.75
CA GLU A 36 11.34 -3.16 -5.91
C GLU A 36 10.02 -3.81 -5.47
N SER A 37 9.17 -3.03 -4.82
CA SER A 37 7.89 -3.51 -4.28
C SER A 37 6.75 -3.39 -5.30
N TYR A 38 5.93 -4.43 -5.38
CA TYR A 38 4.77 -4.50 -6.27
C TYR A 38 3.50 -4.82 -5.49
N LEU A 39 2.40 -4.18 -5.86
CA LEU A 39 1.04 -4.56 -5.47
C LEU A 39 0.56 -5.64 -6.43
N MET A 40 0.02 -6.75 -5.91
CA MET A 40 -0.42 -7.90 -6.70
C MET A 40 -1.94 -7.83 -6.94
N PRO A 41 -2.39 -7.63 -8.18
CA PRO A 41 -3.79 -7.85 -8.56
C PRO A 41 -4.16 -9.33 -8.44
N VAL A 42 -5.46 -9.62 -8.30
CA VAL A 42 -5.99 -10.98 -8.07
C VAL A 42 -5.74 -11.96 -9.23
N ASP A 43 -5.51 -11.44 -10.43
CA ASP A 43 -5.27 -12.19 -11.66
C ASP A 43 -3.77 -12.37 -11.98
N ILE A 44 -2.87 -11.82 -11.15
CA ILE A 44 -1.43 -11.90 -11.37
C ILE A 44 -0.79 -12.89 -10.39
N SER A 45 -0.10 -13.89 -10.94
CA SER A 45 0.77 -14.81 -10.18
C SER A 45 2.09 -14.12 -9.81
N GLY A 46 2.67 -14.41 -8.65
CA GLY A 46 4.02 -13.96 -8.28
C GLY A 46 5.14 -14.56 -9.11
N THR A 47 4.85 -15.45 -10.06
CA THR A 47 5.80 -15.84 -11.14
C THR A 47 5.81 -14.84 -12.30
N ASN A 48 4.87 -13.90 -12.35
CA ASN A 48 4.72 -12.89 -13.40
C ASN A 48 4.60 -11.48 -12.80
N ILE A 49 5.53 -11.14 -11.91
CA ILE A 49 5.58 -9.85 -11.20
C ILE A 49 5.66 -8.64 -12.16
N ALA A 50 6.15 -8.84 -13.39
CA ALA A 50 6.21 -7.81 -14.43
C ALA A 50 4.83 -7.24 -14.83
N GLN A 51 3.75 -7.99 -14.59
CA GLN A 51 2.37 -7.52 -14.80
C GLN A 51 1.71 -6.97 -13.53
N ALA A 52 2.39 -7.07 -12.38
CA ALA A 52 1.94 -6.45 -11.14
C ALA A 52 2.12 -4.94 -11.18
N ILE A 53 1.59 -4.23 -10.18
CA ILE A 53 1.62 -2.76 -10.15
C ILE A 53 2.78 -2.33 -9.26
N LYS A 54 3.81 -1.74 -9.87
CA LYS A 54 4.96 -1.23 -9.13
C LYS A 54 4.54 -0.12 -8.15
N LEU A 55 4.95 -0.23 -6.89
CA LEU A 55 4.53 0.69 -5.83
C LEU A 55 5.04 2.12 -6.07
N THR A 56 6.25 2.26 -6.58
CA THR A 56 6.82 3.56 -7.00
C THR A 56 5.92 4.27 -8.00
N ASP A 57 5.35 3.53 -8.96
CA ASP A 57 4.48 4.10 -9.99
C ASP A 57 3.15 4.57 -9.41
N VAL A 58 2.65 3.89 -8.36
CA VAL A 58 1.46 4.33 -7.64
C VAL A 58 1.72 5.67 -6.98
N TYR A 59 2.82 5.80 -6.22
CA TYR A 59 3.16 7.05 -5.53
C TYR A 59 3.42 8.19 -6.52
N ASN A 60 4.17 7.92 -7.58
CA ASN A 60 4.43 8.90 -8.64
C ASN A 60 3.12 9.41 -9.27
N LYS A 61 2.16 8.52 -9.54
CA LYS A 61 0.86 8.91 -10.10
C LYS A 61 -0.01 9.68 -9.12
N LEU A 62 0.07 9.39 -7.83
CA LEU A 62 -0.66 10.14 -6.79
C LEU A 62 -0.08 11.55 -6.57
N ASN A 63 1.21 11.75 -6.89
CA ASN A 63 1.92 13.02 -6.77
C ASN A 63 2.07 13.79 -8.10
N GLU A 64 1.58 13.26 -9.21
CA GLU A 64 1.76 13.87 -10.54
C GLU A 64 1.12 15.25 -10.64
N ASN A 65 -0.01 15.47 -9.96
CA ASN A 65 -0.69 16.76 -9.86
C ASN A 65 -0.70 17.23 -8.40
N PRO A 66 -0.61 18.55 -8.15
CA PRO A 66 -0.72 19.10 -6.81
C PRO A 66 -2.01 18.65 -6.13
N ALA A 67 -1.88 18.14 -4.91
CA ALA A 67 -2.98 17.82 -4.03
C ALA A 67 -2.74 18.49 -2.68
N LYS A 68 -3.83 18.89 -2.01
CA LYS A 68 -3.75 19.46 -0.67
C LYS A 68 -3.22 18.43 0.30
N LYS A 69 -3.53 17.15 0.10
CA LYS A 69 -3.09 16.05 0.95
C LYS A 69 -3.26 14.71 0.24
N VAL A 70 -2.32 13.78 0.45
CA VAL A 70 -2.43 12.40 -0.01
C VAL A 70 -2.20 11.46 1.18
N SER A 71 -3.18 10.61 1.48
CA SER A 71 -3.04 9.55 2.48
C SER A 71 -3.03 8.20 1.79
N VAL A 72 -1.98 7.42 2.02
CA VAL A 72 -1.83 6.07 1.51
C VAL A 72 -1.90 5.11 2.69
N PHE A 73 -2.77 4.11 2.60
CA PHE A 73 -2.88 3.03 3.57
C PHE A 73 -2.62 1.70 2.86
N LEU A 74 -1.58 0.98 3.27
CA LEU A 74 -1.15 -0.28 2.68
C LEU A 74 -1.28 -1.40 3.70
N ASP A 75 -2.31 -2.24 3.55
CA ASP A 75 -2.47 -3.50 4.28
C ASP A 75 -1.94 -4.66 3.42
N ALA A 76 -0.61 -4.73 3.29
CA ALA A 76 0.08 -5.69 2.44
C ALA A 76 1.51 -5.97 2.93
N CYS A 77 1.96 -7.23 2.82
CA CYS A 77 3.34 -7.61 3.11
C CYS A 77 4.25 -7.36 1.89
N PHE A 78 5.45 -6.81 2.09
CA PHE A 78 6.46 -6.68 1.03
C PHE A 78 7.75 -7.46 1.31
N SER A 79 7.76 -8.32 2.33
CA SER A 79 8.92 -9.13 2.71
C SER A 79 9.11 -10.41 1.89
N GLY A 80 8.20 -10.69 0.93
CA GLY A 80 8.18 -11.95 0.17
C GLY A 80 7.61 -13.16 0.93
N GLY A 81 7.17 -12.96 2.18
CA GLY A 81 6.66 -14.02 3.06
C GLY A 81 5.20 -14.43 2.83
N ALA A 82 4.51 -13.87 1.83
CA ALA A 82 3.11 -14.20 1.54
C ALA A 82 3.00 -15.66 1.03
N ARG A 83 2.73 -16.60 1.95
CA ARG A 83 2.53 -18.02 1.65
C ARG A 83 1.52 -18.17 0.50
N ASN A 84 1.90 -18.98 -0.50
CA ASN A 84 1.11 -19.40 -1.67
C ASN A 84 1.00 -18.45 -2.87
N GLN A 85 1.81 -17.38 -2.98
CA GLN A 85 1.68 -16.47 -4.14
C GLN A 85 2.95 -16.19 -4.95
N GLY A 86 4.10 -16.73 -4.58
CA GLY A 86 5.32 -16.59 -5.39
C GLY A 86 6.39 -17.61 -5.04
N LEU A 87 7.33 -17.81 -5.97
CA LEU A 87 8.49 -18.70 -5.78
C LEU A 87 9.28 -18.33 -4.51
N ILE A 88 9.36 -17.04 -4.17
CA ILE A 88 10.03 -16.52 -2.96
C ILE A 88 9.42 -17.12 -1.68
N ALA A 89 8.10 -17.06 -1.56
CA ALA A 89 7.38 -17.56 -0.39
C ALA A 89 7.51 -19.09 -0.26
N MET A 90 7.59 -19.80 -1.40
CA MET A 90 7.84 -21.25 -1.43
C MET A 90 9.28 -21.61 -1.01
N LYS A 91 10.26 -20.75 -1.35
CA LYS A 91 11.66 -20.90 -0.91
C LYS A 91 11.87 -20.51 0.56
N GLY A 92 10.88 -19.89 1.21
CA GLY A 92 10.99 -19.42 2.60
C GLY A 92 11.98 -18.25 2.77
N VAL A 93 12.31 -17.55 1.69
CA VAL A 93 13.29 -16.46 1.70
C VAL A 93 12.58 -15.15 2.03
N LYS A 94 13.06 -14.44 3.05
CA LYS A 94 12.68 -13.06 3.30
C LYS A 94 13.57 -12.13 2.49
N ILE A 95 12.96 -11.15 1.83
CA ILE A 95 13.65 -10.08 1.10
C ILE A 95 13.34 -8.78 1.83
N ASN A 96 14.36 -7.97 2.07
CA ASN A 96 14.16 -6.60 2.50
C ASN A 96 13.91 -5.74 1.24
N PRO A 97 12.70 -5.21 1.03
CA PRO A 97 12.40 -4.38 -0.14
C PRO A 97 13.22 -3.09 -0.13
N GLU A 98 13.43 -2.53 -1.32
CA GLU A 98 14.02 -1.20 -1.46
C GLU A 98 13.06 -0.12 -0.91
N GLU A 99 13.61 0.87 -0.22
CA GLU A 99 12.84 2.02 0.25
C GLU A 99 12.37 2.86 -0.94
N VAL A 100 11.07 3.14 -0.96
CA VAL A 100 10.48 4.01 -1.98
C VAL A 100 10.48 5.44 -1.48
N LEU A 101 11.07 6.35 -2.26
CA LEU A 101 11.04 7.78 -1.95
C LEU A 101 9.60 8.31 -1.97
N ILE A 102 9.17 8.86 -0.83
CA ILE A 102 7.87 9.54 -0.69
C ILE A 102 8.10 11.03 -0.89
N THR A 103 7.34 11.65 -1.78
CA THR A 103 7.43 13.07 -2.14
C THR A 103 6.09 13.77 -1.99
N GLY A 104 6.06 15.10 -2.17
CA GLY A 104 4.82 15.88 -2.10
C GLY A 104 4.20 15.91 -0.70
N ASN A 105 2.91 16.23 -0.61
CA ASN A 105 2.17 16.24 0.66
C ASN A 105 1.52 14.88 0.96
N MET A 106 2.35 13.83 1.00
CA MET A 106 1.94 12.44 1.13
C MET A 106 2.33 11.85 2.49
N VAL A 107 1.41 11.13 3.10
CA VAL A 107 1.66 10.28 4.28
C VAL A 107 1.29 8.84 3.94
N VAL A 108 2.20 7.91 4.23
CA VAL A 108 2.01 6.48 3.99
C VAL A 108 1.97 5.73 5.32
N PHE A 109 0.91 4.96 5.53
CA PHE A 109 0.78 4.00 6.61
C PHE A 109 0.89 2.59 6.02
N SER A 110 1.81 1.78 6.54
CA SER A 110 1.96 0.37 6.15
C SER A 110 1.67 -0.56 7.32
N SER A 111 1.07 -1.71 7.02
CA SER A 111 0.74 -2.75 7.98
C SER A 111 1.93 -3.51 8.56
N SER A 112 3.12 -3.37 7.96
CA SER A 112 4.37 -3.96 8.42
C SER A 112 5.58 -3.21 7.86
N SER A 113 6.75 -3.38 8.49
CA SER A 113 8.05 -3.01 7.93
C SER A 113 8.48 -3.98 6.81
N GLY A 114 9.62 -3.69 6.17
CA GLY A 114 10.18 -4.50 5.07
C GLY A 114 10.58 -5.92 5.46
N ASP A 115 10.86 -6.19 6.74
CA ASP A 115 11.27 -7.49 7.27
C ASP A 115 10.16 -8.24 8.05
N GLU A 116 9.02 -7.58 8.24
CA GLU A 116 7.84 -8.10 8.91
C GLU A 116 6.78 -8.63 7.92
N SER A 117 5.76 -9.31 8.45
CA SER A 117 4.62 -9.79 7.67
C SER A 117 3.34 -9.22 8.25
N SER A 118 2.50 -8.66 7.40
CA SER A 118 1.14 -8.27 7.73
C SER A 118 0.27 -9.50 7.98
N GLY A 119 -0.52 -9.46 9.06
CA GLY A 119 -1.34 -10.58 9.51
C GLY A 119 -2.83 -10.37 9.30
N VAL A 120 -3.58 -11.48 9.22
CA VAL A 120 -5.05 -11.49 9.15
C VAL A 120 -5.64 -11.73 10.53
N TYR A 121 -6.53 -10.84 10.97
CA TYR A 121 -7.35 -11.03 12.16
C TYR A 121 -8.60 -11.84 11.82
N ARG A 122 -8.45 -13.17 11.82
CA ARG A 122 -9.47 -14.12 11.34
C ARG A 122 -10.84 -13.97 12.01
N GLU A 123 -10.88 -13.78 13.32
CA GLU A 123 -12.12 -13.62 14.09
C GLU A 123 -12.93 -12.41 13.62
N GLN A 124 -12.24 -11.36 13.19
CA GLN A 124 -12.83 -10.10 12.75
C GLN A 124 -12.94 -9.99 11.23
N GLN A 125 -12.48 -10.98 10.47
CA GLN A 125 -12.49 -10.99 9.00
C GLN A 125 -11.81 -9.78 8.34
N HIS A 126 -10.77 -9.22 8.98
CA HIS A 126 -9.97 -8.09 8.48
C HIS A 126 -8.47 -8.42 8.53
N GLY A 127 -7.63 -7.64 7.85
CA GLY A 127 -6.22 -7.51 8.24
C GLY A 127 -6.08 -6.83 9.61
N PHE A 128 -5.06 -7.16 10.39
CA PHE A 128 -4.86 -6.54 11.71
C PHE A 128 -4.76 -5.01 11.61
N PHE A 129 -4.00 -4.52 10.64
CA PHE A 129 -3.84 -3.10 10.37
C PHE A 129 -5.19 -2.44 10.08
N THR A 130 -5.95 -3.00 9.13
CA THR A 130 -7.25 -2.47 8.76
C THR A 130 -8.24 -2.47 9.92
N TYR A 131 -8.28 -3.54 10.71
CA TYR A 131 -9.18 -3.64 11.85
C TYR A 131 -8.93 -2.50 12.85
N PHE A 132 -7.67 -2.31 13.27
CA PHE A 132 -7.33 -1.29 14.26
C PHE A 132 -7.41 0.13 13.70
N LEU A 133 -7.10 0.33 12.41
CA LEU A 133 -7.33 1.59 11.71
C LEU A 133 -8.81 1.98 11.78
N LEU A 134 -9.71 1.09 11.36
CA LEU A 134 -11.15 1.35 11.37
C LEU A 134 -11.69 1.54 12.79
N LYS A 135 -11.26 0.70 13.74
CA LYS A 135 -11.63 0.84 15.16
C LYS A 135 -11.26 2.22 15.69
N LYS A 136 -10.03 2.68 15.43
CA LYS A 136 -9.57 3.97 15.92
C LYS A 136 -10.32 5.15 15.28
N LEU A 137 -10.61 5.06 13.98
CA LEU A 137 -11.43 6.05 13.28
C LEU A 137 -12.87 6.10 13.82
N GLN A 138 -13.45 4.96 14.19
CA GLN A 138 -14.77 4.91 14.82
C GLN A 138 -14.77 5.52 16.22
N GLU A 139 -13.81 5.14 17.07
CA GLU A 139 -13.67 5.66 18.43
C GLU A 139 -13.47 7.19 18.45
N SER A 140 -12.70 7.72 17.52
CA SER A 140 -12.46 9.17 17.38
C SER A 140 -13.54 9.90 16.61
N LYS A 141 -14.51 9.19 16.02
CA LYS A 141 -15.49 9.73 15.06
C LYS A 141 -14.82 10.48 13.90
N GLY A 142 -13.66 9.99 13.47
CA GLY A 142 -12.83 10.62 12.44
C GLY A 142 -12.07 11.87 12.88
N ASN A 143 -12.25 12.37 14.11
CA ASN A 143 -11.52 13.52 14.62
C ASN A 143 -10.21 13.08 15.30
N ILE A 144 -9.20 12.78 14.47
CA ILE A 144 -7.89 12.29 14.91
C ILE A 144 -6.79 12.83 14.00
N SER A 145 -5.60 13.07 14.55
CA SER A 145 -4.41 13.44 13.77
C SER A 145 -3.67 12.19 13.25
N TYR A 146 -2.85 12.34 12.20
CA TYR A 146 -2.02 11.24 11.72
C TYR A 146 -1.02 10.73 12.75
N LYS A 147 -0.54 11.61 13.64
CA LYS A 147 0.37 11.23 14.72
C LYS A 147 -0.30 10.32 15.76
N GLU A 148 -1.60 10.49 15.99
CA GLU A 148 -2.36 9.64 16.91
C GLU A 148 -2.85 8.34 16.24
N LEU A 149 -2.76 8.28 14.91
CA LEU A 149 -3.13 7.12 14.11
C LEU A 149 -1.95 6.16 13.87
N SER A 150 -0.71 6.64 13.98
CA SER A 150 0.54 5.87 13.82
C SER A 150 0.96 5.14 15.09
#